data_AF-C5KER4-F1
#
_entry.id   AF-C5KER4-F1
#
_cell.length_a   1.000
_cell.length_b   1.000
_cell.length_c   1.000
_cell.angle_alpha   90.00
_cell.angle_beta   90.00
_cell.angle_gamma   90.00
#
_symmetry.space_group_name_H-M   'P 1'
#
loop_
_entity.id
_entity.type
_entity.pdbx_description
1 polymer ?
#
loop_
_entity_poly.entity_id
_entity_poly.type
_entity_poly.pdbx_seq_one_letter_code
_entity_poly.pdbx_strand_id
1 'polypeptide(L)'
;LSCRANVDALVGNLKARLNLVRAVAGANFGCSAAVIRSTYQAVVESRMRYALCTQVAASVKVLAKLQIIQNAGARLITGLPKQTPADLVLRESGLKPINYLLDLAIIGWTLRAQSLPFTHVAQLTLDDWTGLRKLKKRAPLHRFDDVMVELSGLLPDALPQCSTTRVVPYRDPIDRHCAVFDSVRLDIGQGVMKKDGNEKEFKRCAENTLSGFG
;
A
#
# COMPACT_ATOMS: atom_id res chain seq x y z
N LEU A 1 -20.00 -11.48 15.01
CA LEU A 1 -18.98 -12.11 14.12
C LEU A 1 -17.61 -11.97 14.75
N SER A 2 -16.88 -13.08 14.93
CA SER A 2 -15.53 -13.04 15.53
C SER A 2 -14.50 -12.56 14.50
N CYS A 3 -13.56 -11.69 14.90
CA CYS A 3 -12.48 -11.19 14.02
C CYS A 3 -11.70 -12.34 13.34
N ARG A 4 -11.54 -13.47 14.03
CA ARG A 4 -10.88 -14.66 13.48
C ARG A 4 -11.63 -15.24 12.27
N ALA A 5 -12.96 -15.37 12.35
CA ALA A 5 -13.77 -15.89 11.26
C ALA A 5 -13.69 -14.99 10.02
N ASN A 6 -13.67 -13.67 10.22
CA ASN A 6 -13.52 -12.70 9.13
C ASN A 6 -12.15 -12.84 8.43
N VAL A 7 -11.06 -12.99 9.19
CA VAL A 7 -9.73 -13.17 8.60
C VAL A 7 -9.60 -14.53 7.91
N ASP A 8 -10.17 -15.61 8.47
CA ASP A 8 -10.15 -16.93 7.82
C ASP A 8 -10.94 -16.91 6.49
N ALA A 9 -12.09 -16.22 6.44
CA ALA A 9 -12.82 -16.00 5.19
C ALA A 9 -12.04 -15.13 4.18
N LEU A 10 -11.30 -14.12 4.66
CA LEU A 10 -10.40 -13.32 3.83
C LEU A 10 -9.28 -14.17 3.24
N VAL A 11 -8.64 -15.02 4.04
CA VAL A 11 -7.58 -15.96 3.62
C VAL A 11 -8.09 -16.86 2.49
N GLY A 12 -9.32 -17.38 2.59
CA GLY A 12 -9.94 -18.18 1.53
C GLY A 12 -10.08 -17.40 0.21
N ASN A 13 -10.61 -16.19 0.28
CA ASN A 13 -10.76 -15.30 -0.89
C ASN A 13 -9.41 -14.92 -1.52
N LEU A 14 -8.40 -14.63 -0.71
CA LEU A 14 -7.07 -14.26 -1.19
C LEU A 14 -6.36 -15.44 -1.86
N LYS A 15 -6.54 -16.68 -1.38
CA LYS A 15 -5.99 -17.88 -2.04
C LYS A 15 -6.57 -18.06 -3.45
N ALA A 16 -7.89 -17.90 -3.60
CA ALA A 16 -8.53 -17.98 -4.92
C ALA A 16 -7.97 -16.93 -5.89
N ARG A 17 -7.79 -15.69 -5.40
CA ARG A 17 -7.19 -14.59 -6.17
C ARG A 17 -5.72 -14.82 -6.51
N LEU A 18 -4.95 -15.37 -5.58
CA LEU A 18 -3.55 -15.72 -5.82
C LEU A 18 -3.41 -16.79 -6.91
N ASN A 19 -4.36 -17.73 -7.00
CA ASN A 19 -4.37 -18.73 -8.06
C ASN A 19 -4.59 -18.08 -9.44
N LEU A 20 -5.39 -17.01 -9.54
CA LEU A 20 -5.53 -16.24 -10.78
C LEU A 20 -4.21 -15.59 -11.18
N VAL A 21 -3.51 -14.96 -10.24
CA VAL A 21 -2.17 -14.38 -10.49
C VAL A 21 -1.18 -15.46 -10.91
N ARG A 22 -1.25 -16.65 -10.29
CA ARG A 22 -0.40 -17.79 -10.68
C ARG A 22 -0.69 -18.28 -12.10
N ALA A 23 -1.95 -18.30 -12.52
CA ALA A 23 -2.33 -18.66 -13.88
C ALA A 23 -1.74 -17.68 -14.91
N VAL A 24 -1.77 -16.37 -14.60
CA VAL A 24 -1.16 -15.34 -15.45
C VAL A 24 0.36 -15.46 -15.49
N ALA A 25 0.99 -15.73 -14.33
CA ALA A 25 2.45 -15.87 -14.23
C ALA A 25 2.99 -17.15 -14.90
N GLY A 26 2.20 -18.24 -14.93
CA GLY A 26 2.58 -19.53 -15.52
C GLY A 26 2.25 -19.66 -17.01
N ALA A 27 1.56 -18.68 -17.60
CA ALA A 27 1.32 -18.67 -19.03
C ALA A 27 2.63 -18.32 -19.78
N ASN A 28 2.87 -18.93 -20.94
CA ASN A 28 4.02 -18.64 -21.84
C ASN A 28 4.00 -17.20 -22.43
N PHE A 29 3.25 -16.29 -21.83
CA PHE A 29 2.91 -14.98 -22.36
C PHE A 29 4.03 -13.92 -22.23
N GLY A 30 5.24 -14.30 -21.83
CA GLY A 30 6.35 -13.34 -21.71
C GLY A 30 6.09 -12.20 -20.72
N CYS A 31 5.19 -12.42 -19.73
CA CYS A 31 4.82 -11.42 -18.75
C CYS A 31 6.03 -10.93 -17.96
N SER A 32 6.30 -9.63 -18.00
CA SER A 32 7.37 -9.03 -17.18
C SER A 32 7.01 -9.08 -15.70
N ALA A 33 8.03 -9.18 -14.83
CA ALA A 33 7.83 -9.17 -13.37
C ALA A 33 7.07 -7.92 -12.88
N ALA A 34 7.22 -6.79 -13.57
CA ALA A 34 6.50 -5.55 -13.28
C ALA A 34 4.98 -5.70 -13.49
N VAL A 35 4.55 -6.41 -14.55
CA VAL A 35 3.13 -6.67 -14.82
C VAL A 35 2.54 -7.64 -13.81
N ILE A 36 3.29 -8.68 -13.43
CA ILE A 36 2.85 -9.62 -12.37
C ILE A 36 2.70 -8.88 -11.04
N ARG A 37 3.63 -7.97 -10.72
CA ARG A 37 3.58 -7.14 -9.52
C ARG A 37 2.36 -6.22 -9.53
N SER A 38 2.12 -5.49 -10.61
CA SER A 38 0.96 -4.59 -10.69
C SER A 38 -0.36 -5.38 -10.61
N THR A 39 -0.44 -6.54 -11.24
CA THR A 39 -1.60 -7.44 -11.18
C THR A 39 -1.82 -7.97 -9.75
N TYR A 40 -0.76 -8.40 -9.07
CA TYR A 40 -0.83 -8.82 -7.67
C TYR A 40 -1.32 -7.68 -6.77
N GLN A 41 -0.78 -6.48 -6.94
CA GLN A 41 -1.18 -5.29 -6.18
C GLN A 41 -2.66 -4.97 -6.40
N ALA A 42 -3.12 -5.01 -7.65
CA ALA A 42 -4.50 -4.71 -8.02
C ALA A 42 -5.51 -5.75 -7.53
N VAL A 43 -5.16 -7.04 -7.50
CA VAL A 43 -6.13 -8.12 -7.21
C VAL A 43 -6.07 -8.60 -5.76
N VAL A 44 -4.87 -8.80 -5.22
CA VAL A 44 -4.64 -9.42 -3.90
C VAL A 44 -4.38 -8.34 -2.85
N GLU A 45 -3.43 -7.44 -3.11
CA GLU A 45 -3.03 -6.42 -2.13
C GLU A 45 -4.14 -5.41 -1.87
N SER A 46 -4.86 -4.97 -2.91
CA SER A 46 -6.05 -4.10 -2.78
C SER A 46 -7.08 -4.67 -1.81
N ARG A 47 -7.39 -5.97 -1.94
CA ARG A 47 -8.36 -6.65 -1.07
C ARG A 47 -7.83 -6.80 0.36
N MET A 48 -6.54 -7.08 0.51
CA MET A 48 -5.88 -7.17 1.81
C MET A 48 -5.88 -5.81 2.53
N ARG A 49 -5.59 -4.72 1.80
CA ARG A 49 -5.60 -3.34 2.30
C ARG A 49 -6.99 -2.88 2.71
N TYR A 50 -8.01 -3.19 1.91
CA TYR A 50 -9.40 -2.89 2.28
C TYR A 50 -9.81 -3.56 3.60
N ALA A 51 -9.30 -4.77 3.87
CA ALA A 51 -9.64 -5.51 5.07
C ALA A 51 -8.79 -5.14 6.30
N LEU A 52 -7.93 -4.12 6.25
CA LEU A 52 -7.04 -3.75 7.35
C LEU A 52 -7.80 -3.48 8.65
N CYS A 53 -8.94 -2.80 8.60
CA CYS A 53 -9.77 -2.53 9.80
C CYS A 53 -10.15 -3.80 10.58
N THR A 54 -10.36 -4.92 9.88
CA THR A 54 -10.69 -6.21 10.52
C THR A 54 -9.48 -6.93 11.08
N GLN A 55 -8.29 -6.63 10.55
CA GLN A 55 -7.01 -7.24 10.91
C GLN A 55 -6.39 -6.54 12.12
N VAL A 56 -6.70 -5.27 12.34
CA VAL A 56 -6.17 -4.45 13.43
C VAL A 56 -6.44 -5.06 14.82
N ALA A 57 -7.58 -5.74 15.00
CA ALA A 57 -7.91 -6.47 16.24
C ALA A 57 -7.51 -7.95 16.23
N ALA A 58 -6.87 -8.44 15.17
CA ALA A 58 -6.49 -9.84 15.03
C ALA A 58 -5.24 -10.18 15.84
N SER A 59 -5.13 -11.44 16.28
CA SER A 59 -3.94 -11.92 16.97
C SER A 59 -2.77 -12.13 16.00
N VAL A 60 -1.54 -12.08 16.52
CA VAL A 60 -0.31 -12.30 15.74
C VAL A 60 -0.35 -13.62 14.95
N LYS A 61 -0.88 -14.69 15.54
CA LYS A 61 -1.06 -16.00 14.87
C LYS A 61 -1.98 -15.92 13.65
N VAL A 62 -3.01 -15.08 13.71
CA VAL A 62 -3.96 -14.89 12.61
C VAL A 62 -3.35 -14.01 11.52
N LEU A 63 -2.61 -12.96 11.90
CA LEU A 63 -1.85 -12.12 10.96
C LEU A 63 -0.77 -12.91 10.20
N ALA A 64 -0.12 -13.87 10.87
CA ALA A 64 0.87 -14.74 10.24
C ALA A 64 0.30 -15.53 9.04
N LYS A 65 -1.00 -15.89 9.07
CA LYS A 65 -1.65 -16.57 7.93
C LYS A 65 -1.72 -15.66 6.70
N LEU A 66 -1.98 -14.38 6.89
CA LEU A 66 -2.00 -13.40 5.80
C LEU A 66 -0.57 -13.17 5.28
N GLN A 67 0.42 -13.13 6.17
CA GLN A 67 1.83 -12.95 5.78
C GLN A 67 2.32 -14.11 4.90
N ILE A 68 1.87 -15.34 5.16
CA ILE A 68 2.16 -16.50 4.30
C ILE A 68 1.64 -16.29 2.88
N ILE A 69 0.42 -15.75 2.72
CA ILE A 69 -0.15 -15.46 1.39
C ILE A 69 0.67 -14.37 0.70
N GLN A 70 1.06 -13.31 1.42
CA GLN A 70 1.86 -12.25 0.84
C GLN A 70 3.24 -12.74 0.41
N ASN A 71 3.89 -13.57 1.22
CA ASN A 71 5.16 -14.19 0.87
C ASN A 71 5.01 -15.09 -0.36
N ALA A 72 3.90 -15.82 -0.50
CA ALA A 72 3.63 -16.62 -1.69
C ALA A 72 3.46 -15.74 -2.94
N GLY A 73 2.79 -14.59 -2.83
CA GLY A 73 2.70 -13.59 -3.90
C GLY A 73 4.04 -12.97 -4.27
N ALA A 74 4.84 -12.60 -3.27
CA ALA A 74 6.18 -12.05 -3.45
C ALA A 74 7.11 -13.01 -4.20
N ARG A 75 6.99 -14.32 -3.95
CA ARG A 75 7.72 -15.36 -4.70
C ARG A 75 7.24 -15.49 -6.15
N LEU A 76 5.94 -15.34 -6.41
CA LEU A 76 5.42 -15.35 -7.77
C LEU A 76 5.94 -14.15 -8.59
N ILE A 77 6.10 -12.99 -7.95
CA ILE A 77 6.64 -11.79 -8.61
C ILE A 77 8.13 -11.95 -8.91
N THR A 78 8.90 -12.44 -7.95
CA THR A 78 10.37 -12.51 -8.05
C THR A 78 10.88 -13.78 -8.75
N GLY A 79 10.07 -14.84 -8.82
CA GLY A 79 10.49 -16.15 -9.33
C GLY A 79 11.48 -16.88 -8.41
N LEU A 80 11.71 -16.39 -7.19
CA LEU A 80 12.70 -16.96 -6.27
C LEU A 80 12.27 -18.33 -5.71
N PRO A 81 13.22 -19.26 -5.51
CA PRO A 81 12.93 -20.60 -5.02
C PRO A 81 12.38 -20.56 -3.59
N LYS A 82 11.57 -21.54 -3.22
CA LYS A 82 10.88 -21.60 -1.90
C LYS A 82 11.83 -21.51 -0.70
N GLN A 83 13.09 -21.91 -0.85
CA GLN A 83 14.10 -21.93 0.22
C GLN A 83 14.63 -20.54 0.59
N THR A 84 14.45 -19.53 -0.27
CA THR A 84 14.93 -18.17 0.03
C THR A 84 14.24 -17.58 1.26
N PRO A 85 14.95 -16.83 2.12
CA PRO A 85 14.38 -16.24 3.32
C PRO A 85 13.28 -15.23 2.96
N ALA A 86 12.18 -15.24 3.72
CA ALA A 86 10.99 -14.44 3.40
C ALA A 86 11.25 -12.93 3.37
N ASP A 87 12.15 -12.44 4.22
CA ASP A 87 12.50 -11.02 4.29
C ASP A 87 13.18 -10.54 2.99
N LEU A 88 14.14 -11.32 2.48
CA LEU A 88 14.80 -11.05 1.20
C LEU A 88 13.80 -11.06 0.04
N VAL A 89 12.88 -12.03 0.02
CA VAL A 89 11.84 -12.12 -1.02
C VAL A 89 10.94 -10.88 -1.00
N LEU A 90 10.55 -10.40 0.18
CA LEU A 90 9.73 -9.18 0.31
C LEU A 90 10.48 -7.96 -0.21
N ARG A 91 11.76 -7.81 0.17
CA ARG A 91 12.62 -6.72 -0.27
C ARG A 91 12.77 -6.69 -1.80
N GLU A 92 13.09 -7.83 -2.42
CA GLU A 92 13.25 -7.93 -3.88
C GLU A 92 11.92 -7.72 -4.62
N SER A 93 10.81 -8.22 -4.07
CA SER A 93 9.48 -7.97 -4.66
C SER A 93 9.01 -6.51 -4.52
N GLY A 94 9.67 -5.73 -3.65
CA GLY A 94 9.26 -4.40 -3.25
C GLY A 94 7.89 -4.35 -2.56
N LEU A 95 7.48 -5.45 -1.93
CA LEU A 95 6.28 -5.53 -1.10
C LEU A 95 6.64 -5.27 0.36
N LYS A 96 5.74 -4.57 1.06
CA LYS A 96 5.87 -4.28 2.49
C LYS A 96 5.23 -5.38 3.34
N PRO A 97 5.80 -5.76 4.51
CA PRO A 97 5.17 -6.75 5.37
C PRO A 97 3.82 -6.26 5.90
N ILE A 98 2.93 -7.19 6.28
CA ILE A 98 1.56 -6.85 6.67
C ILE A 98 1.51 -6.00 7.93
N ASN A 99 2.38 -6.29 8.90
CA ASN A 99 2.45 -5.50 10.13
C ASN A 99 2.74 -4.04 9.79
N TYR A 100 3.71 -3.78 8.91
CA TYR A 100 4.02 -2.43 8.45
C TYR A 100 2.83 -1.73 7.76
N LEU A 101 2.04 -2.46 6.96
CA LEU A 101 0.82 -1.90 6.34
C LEU A 101 -0.26 -1.57 7.37
N LEU A 102 -0.39 -2.38 8.42
CA LEU A 102 -1.31 -2.12 9.53
C LEU A 102 -0.87 -0.90 10.32
N ASP A 103 0.43 -0.77 10.58
CA ASP A 103 1.00 0.31 11.36
C ASP A 103 0.79 1.64 10.62
N LEU A 104 1.08 1.66 9.31
CA LEU A 104 0.78 2.81 8.45
C LEU A 104 -0.71 3.17 8.44
N ALA A 105 -1.61 2.19 8.41
CA ALA A 105 -3.04 2.46 8.41
C ALA A 105 -3.54 3.01 9.75
N ILE A 106 -3.01 2.50 10.86
CA ILE A 106 -3.31 3.00 12.21
C ILE A 106 -2.80 4.45 12.34
N ILE A 107 -1.54 4.70 11.97
CA ILE A 107 -0.93 6.04 12.02
C ILE A 107 -1.67 7.03 11.13
N GLY A 108 -1.99 6.64 9.89
CA GLY A 108 -2.74 7.51 8.98
C GLY A 108 -4.12 7.86 9.54
N TRP A 109 -4.81 6.89 10.14
CA TRP A 109 -6.11 7.11 10.75
C TRP A 109 -6.02 8.01 11.99
N THR A 110 -5.04 7.82 12.88
CA THR A 110 -4.87 8.65 14.08
C THR A 110 -4.51 10.08 13.73
N LEU A 111 -3.56 10.29 12.83
CA LEU A 111 -3.18 11.64 12.37
C LEU A 111 -4.37 12.36 11.74
N ARG A 112 -5.16 11.64 10.93
CA ARG A 112 -6.40 12.18 10.36
C ARG A 112 -7.39 12.56 11.46
N ALA A 113 -7.61 11.69 12.45
CA ALA A 113 -8.50 11.96 13.56
C ALA A 113 -8.06 13.17 14.40
N GLN A 114 -6.76 13.36 14.61
CA GLN A 114 -6.20 14.52 15.33
C GLN A 114 -6.30 15.82 14.53
N SER A 115 -6.27 15.75 13.19
CA SER A 115 -6.39 16.94 12.32
C SER A 115 -7.81 17.52 12.21
N LEU A 116 -8.81 16.78 12.69
CA LEU A 116 -10.22 17.20 12.67
C LEU A 116 -10.50 18.20 13.80
N PRO A 117 -11.64 18.92 13.76
CA PRO A 117 -12.04 19.77 14.88
C PRO A 117 -12.50 18.92 16.07
N PHE A 118 -12.28 19.42 17.30
CA PHE A 118 -12.56 18.73 18.56
C PHE A 118 -14.02 18.28 18.74
N THR A 119 -14.94 18.83 17.95
CA THR A 119 -16.36 18.44 17.92
C THR A 119 -16.63 17.19 17.08
N HIS A 120 -15.68 16.75 16.25
CA HIS A 120 -15.87 15.65 15.33
C HIS A 120 -15.80 14.31 16.07
N VAL A 121 -16.75 13.42 15.76
CA VAL A 121 -16.90 12.10 16.41
C VAL A 121 -15.61 11.29 16.41
N ALA A 122 -14.83 11.31 15.33
CA ALA A 122 -13.57 10.57 15.26
C ALA A 122 -12.50 11.08 16.24
N GLN A 123 -12.47 12.39 16.53
CA GLN A 123 -11.53 12.96 17.50
C GLN A 123 -12.00 12.67 18.93
N LEU A 124 -13.30 12.85 19.21
CA LEU A 124 -13.89 12.46 20.48
C LEU A 124 -13.64 10.98 20.79
N THR A 125 -13.82 10.11 19.78
CA THR A 125 -13.55 8.67 19.91
C THR A 125 -12.07 8.40 20.21
N LEU A 126 -11.15 9.18 19.65
CA LEU A 126 -9.71 9.03 19.91
C LEU A 126 -9.34 9.49 21.33
N ASP A 127 -9.90 10.60 21.79
CA ASP A 127 -9.65 11.15 23.13
C ASP A 127 -10.22 10.22 24.22
N ASP A 128 -11.46 9.78 24.04
CA ASP A 128 -12.15 8.84 24.94
C ASP A 128 -11.47 7.46 24.99
N TRP A 129 -10.75 7.08 23.93
CA TRP A 129 -10.11 5.78 23.82
C TRP A 129 -9.05 5.54 24.91
N THR A 130 -8.37 6.59 25.36
CA THR A 130 -7.40 6.53 26.47
C THR A 130 -8.03 6.13 27.82
N GLY A 131 -9.36 6.29 27.96
CA GLY A 131 -10.15 5.95 29.14
C GLY A 131 -10.68 4.51 29.17
N LEU A 132 -10.67 3.77 28.04
CA LEU A 132 -11.19 2.39 27.94
C LEU A 132 -10.17 1.33 28.42
N ARG A 133 -9.35 1.66 29.43
CA ARG A 133 -8.29 0.82 30.04
C ARG A 133 -8.77 -0.50 30.66
N LYS A 134 -10.07 -0.80 30.62
CA LYS A 134 -10.65 -2.07 31.09
C LYS A 134 -10.43 -3.24 30.12
N LEU A 135 -9.82 -3.00 28.96
CA LEU A 135 -9.48 -4.06 28.02
C LEU A 135 -8.30 -4.89 28.53
N LYS A 136 -8.54 -6.19 28.79
CA LYS A 136 -7.52 -7.16 29.23
C LYS A 136 -6.41 -7.41 28.18
N LYS A 137 -6.58 -6.93 26.95
CA LYS A 137 -5.62 -7.09 25.84
C LYS A 137 -5.29 -5.71 25.26
N ARG A 138 -4.05 -5.56 24.75
CA ARG A 138 -3.64 -4.37 23.99
C ARG A 138 -4.65 -4.12 22.87
N ALA A 139 -5.26 -2.95 22.90
CA ALA A 139 -6.15 -2.52 21.85
C ALA A 139 -5.36 -2.06 20.62
N PRO A 140 -5.94 -2.16 19.43
CA PRO A 140 -5.44 -1.60 18.17
C PRO A 140 -4.54 -0.36 18.23
N LEU A 141 -5.03 0.69 18.90
CA LEU A 141 -4.40 1.99 18.97
C LEU A 141 -3.20 2.04 19.92
N HIS A 142 -2.98 1.03 20.79
CA HIS A 142 -1.72 0.93 21.56
C HIS A 142 -0.54 0.73 20.61
N ARG A 143 -0.80 0.18 19.43
CA ARG A 143 0.23 0.05 18.40
C ARG A 143 0.68 1.41 17.87
N PHE A 144 -0.19 2.43 17.88
CA PHE A 144 0.23 3.79 17.57
C PHE A 144 1.19 4.33 18.62
N ASP A 145 0.85 4.19 19.90
CA ASP A 145 1.72 4.61 21.01
C ASP A 145 3.08 3.91 20.94
N ASP A 146 3.08 2.59 20.72
CA ASP A 146 4.31 1.80 20.53
C ASP A 146 5.17 2.38 19.39
N VAL A 147 4.57 2.67 18.22
CA VAL A 147 5.29 3.23 17.06
C VAL A 147 5.74 4.68 17.31
N MET A 148 4.94 5.51 17.97
CA MET A 148 5.32 6.88 18.29
C MET A 148 6.46 6.92 19.32
N VAL A 149 6.50 5.98 20.27
CA VAL A 149 7.62 5.79 21.20
C VAL A 149 8.88 5.39 20.41
N GLU A 150 8.79 4.41 19.51
CA GLU A 150 9.90 4.01 18.64
C GLU A 150 10.42 5.18 17.79
N LEU A 151 9.53 5.96 17.18
CA LEU A 151 9.88 7.13 16.38
C LEU A 151 10.48 8.26 17.22
N SER A 152 9.97 8.48 18.43
CA SER A 152 10.53 9.48 19.35
C SER A 152 11.95 9.13 19.80
N GLY A 153 12.26 7.84 19.98
CA GLY A 153 13.62 7.39 20.31
C GLY A 153 14.62 7.47 19.16
N LEU A 154 14.14 7.61 17.92
CA LEU A 154 14.96 7.79 16.71
C LEU A 154 15.20 9.26 16.37
N LEU A 155 14.49 10.19 17.02
CA LEU A 155 14.58 11.62 16.76
C LEU A 155 15.38 12.28 17.90
N PRO A 156 16.48 13.00 17.64
CA PRO A 156 17.13 13.76 18.70
C PRO A 156 16.14 14.78 19.28
N ASP A 157 16.19 14.99 20.60
CA ASP A 157 15.26 15.78 21.46
C ASP A 157 15.09 17.27 21.11
N ALA A 158 15.38 17.69 19.88
CA ALA A 158 15.29 19.06 19.42
C ALA A 158 14.53 19.15 18.09
N LEU A 159 13.22 18.90 18.11
CA LEU A 159 12.36 19.67 17.24
C LEU A 159 11.96 20.95 18.00
N PRO A 160 12.40 22.14 17.55
CA PRO A 160 11.94 23.38 18.14
C PRO A 160 10.41 23.39 18.03
N GLN A 161 9.74 23.69 19.15
CA GLN A 161 8.29 23.84 19.20
C GLN A 161 7.92 24.92 18.17
N CYS A 162 7.48 24.48 16.99
CA CYS A 162 7.02 25.37 15.94
C CYS A 162 5.69 25.92 16.42
N SER A 163 5.76 27.06 17.09
CA SER A 163 4.59 27.83 17.47
C SER A 163 3.85 28.19 16.18
N THR A 164 2.60 27.73 16.09
CA THR A 164 1.61 28.24 15.13
C THR A 164 1.85 27.89 13.66
N THR A 165 1.76 26.62 13.29
CA THR A 165 1.41 26.27 11.90
C THR A 165 -0.10 26.19 11.79
N ARG A 166 -0.70 27.16 11.09
CA ARG A 166 -2.04 27.03 10.50
C ARG A 166 -2.13 25.63 9.90
N VAL A 167 -3.03 24.80 10.42
CA VAL A 167 -3.35 23.49 9.84
C VAL A 167 -3.93 23.76 8.46
N VAL A 168 -3.09 23.74 7.43
CA VAL A 168 -3.55 23.58 6.06
C VAL A 168 -4.20 22.20 6.01
N PRO A 169 -5.45 22.08 5.55
CA PRO A 169 -6.10 20.77 5.46
C PRO A 169 -5.24 19.87 4.57
N TYR A 170 -4.79 18.76 5.14
CA TYR A 170 -4.13 17.69 4.39
C TYR A 170 -5.14 17.15 3.37
N ARG A 171 -4.96 17.48 2.09
CA ARG A 171 -5.70 16.83 1.00
C ARG A 171 -5.10 15.44 0.80
N ASP A 172 -5.85 14.42 1.15
CA ASP A 172 -5.49 13.02 0.87
C ASP A 172 -5.19 12.81 -0.63
N PRO A 173 -4.14 12.06 -0.97
CA PRO A 173 -3.99 11.43 -2.29
C PRO A 173 -5.00 10.29 -2.52
N ILE A 174 -5.76 9.88 -1.50
CA ILE A 174 -6.66 8.72 -1.55
C ILE A 174 -8.04 9.10 -2.11
N ASP A 175 -8.48 10.36 -1.98
CA ASP A 175 -9.68 10.86 -2.68
C ASP A 175 -9.52 10.89 -4.20
N ARG A 176 -8.28 10.72 -4.69
CA ARG A 176 -8.00 10.51 -6.10
C ARG A 176 -8.24 9.07 -6.56
N HIS A 177 -8.35 8.05 -5.72
CA HIS A 177 -8.61 6.69 -6.24
C HIS A 177 -10.05 6.42 -6.69
N CYS A 178 -10.99 7.34 -6.44
CA CYS A 178 -12.28 7.37 -7.14
C CYS A 178 -12.32 8.40 -8.30
N ALA A 179 -11.25 9.18 -8.52
CA ALA A 179 -11.17 10.18 -9.58
C ALA A 179 -9.95 10.03 -10.55
N VAL A 180 -9.05 9.06 -10.34
CA VAL A 180 -7.87 8.77 -11.17
C VAL A 180 -8.22 7.75 -12.23
N PHE A 181 -9.30 8.02 -12.96
CA PHE A 181 -9.33 7.67 -14.37
C PHE A 181 -8.88 8.83 -15.26
N ASP A 182 -8.65 10.03 -14.71
CA ASP A 182 -8.10 11.15 -15.47
C ASP A 182 -7.00 11.90 -14.70
N SER A 183 -5.88 12.09 -15.39
CA SER A 183 -4.79 13.05 -15.13
C SER A 183 -3.63 12.66 -14.18
N VAL A 184 -2.43 12.95 -14.70
CA VAL A 184 -1.07 13.01 -14.11
C VAL A 184 -0.28 11.69 -14.22
N ARG A 185 0.71 11.45 -15.11
CA ARG A 185 1.58 12.25 -16.01
C ARG A 185 2.02 13.62 -15.48
N LEU A 186 3.15 13.66 -14.76
CA LEU A 186 4.15 14.74 -14.68
C LEU A 186 5.30 14.19 -13.81
N ASP A 187 6.41 13.77 -14.40
CA ASP A 187 7.58 14.57 -14.82
C ASP A 187 8.61 14.71 -13.68
N ILE A 188 9.71 13.95 -13.81
CA ILE A 188 10.99 14.25 -13.20
C ILE A 188 12.02 14.23 -14.34
N GLY A 189 12.66 15.38 -14.59
CA GLY A 189 13.95 15.45 -15.27
C GLY A 189 13.98 16.25 -16.57
N GLN A 190 13.80 17.58 -16.50
CA GLN A 190 14.39 18.48 -17.51
C GLN A 190 15.90 18.58 -17.26
N GLY A 191 16.67 17.99 -18.16
CA GLY A 191 18.05 18.36 -18.47
C GLY A 191 18.07 18.89 -19.91
N VAL A 192 18.41 20.16 -20.04
CA VAL A 192 18.35 20.98 -21.26
C VAL A 192 19.34 20.51 -22.33
N MET A 193 18.88 20.32 -23.57
CA MET A 193 19.66 20.56 -24.79
C MET A 193 18.72 21.08 -25.91
N LYS A 194 19.23 22.07 -26.65
CA LYS A 194 18.49 23.01 -27.51
C LYS A 194 17.88 22.39 -28.78
N LYS A 195 16.76 22.99 -29.17
CA LYS A 195 16.19 23.10 -30.53
C LYS A 195 17.28 23.31 -31.58
N ASP A 196 17.20 22.58 -32.69
CA ASP A 196 17.29 23.11 -34.06
C ASP A 196 16.88 22.01 -35.08
N GLY A 197 16.01 22.36 -36.04
CA GLY A 197 15.98 21.71 -37.35
C GLY A 197 14.89 20.67 -37.67
N ASN A 198 13.94 21.09 -38.51
CA ASN A 198 13.17 20.31 -39.50
C ASN A 198 12.05 19.33 -39.07
N GLU A 199 10.84 19.90 -39.04
CA GLU A 199 9.52 19.25 -38.98
C GLU A 199 9.11 18.48 -40.26
N LYS A 200 10.06 17.99 -41.07
CA LYS A 200 9.76 17.33 -42.37
C LYS A 200 10.07 15.83 -42.44
N GLU A 201 10.71 15.22 -41.44
CA GLU A 201 11.04 13.78 -41.49
C GLU A 201 10.05 12.84 -40.79
N PHE A 202 9.17 13.35 -39.91
CA PHE A 202 8.25 12.48 -39.17
C PHE A 202 7.02 12.03 -39.97
N LYS A 203 6.66 12.72 -41.05
CA LYS A 203 5.53 12.34 -41.91
C LYS A 203 5.84 11.21 -42.90
N ARG A 204 7.12 10.85 -43.09
CA ARG A 204 7.50 9.82 -44.09
C ARG A 204 7.49 8.39 -43.55
N CYS A 205 7.46 8.19 -42.23
CA CYS A 205 7.36 6.85 -41.62
C CYS A 205 5.93 6.40 -41.31
N ALA A 206 4.93 7.30 -41.37
CA ALA A 206 3.54 6.95 -41.09
C ALA A 206 2.76 6.45 -42.32
N GLU A 207 3.26 6.68 -43.54
CA GLU A 207 2.57 6.28 -44.78
C GLU A 207 3.05 4.94 -45.36
N ASN A 208 4.17 4.37 -44.89
CA ASN A 208 4.75 3.14 -45.46
C ASN A 208 4.38 1.83 -44.73
N THR A 209 3.49 1.85 -43.73
CA THR A 209 3.06 0.64 -43.00
C THR A 209 1.62 0.19 -43.31
N LEU A 210 0.90 0.87 -44.21
CA LEU A 210 -0.47 0.51 -44.60
C LEU A 210 -0.60 -0.05 -46.03
N SER A 211 0.49 -0.33 -46.74
CA SER A 211 0.45 -0.92 -48.10
C SER A 211 1.03 -2.35 -48.19
N GLY A 212 1.13 -3.07 -47.07
CA GLY A 212 1.72 -4.42 -47.02
C GLY A 212 0.74 -5.59 -46.82
N PHE A 213 -0.56 -5.33 -46.72
CA PHE A 213 -1.60 -6.37 -46.65
C PHE A 213 -2.76 -6.01 -47.56
N GLY A 214 -2.60 -6.37 -48.83
CA GLY A 214 -3.59 -6.41 -49.89
C GLY A 214 -3.12 -7.41 -50.93
#